data_AF-A0A7V9R9X0-F1
#
_entry.id   AF-A0A7V9R9X0-F1
#
_cell.length_a   1.000
_cell.length_b   1.000
_cell.length_c   1.000
_cell.angle_alpha   90.00
_cell.angle_beta   90.00
_cell.angle_gamma   90.00
#
_symmetry.space_group_name_H-M   'P 1'
#
loop_
_entity.id
_entity.type
_entity.pdbx_description
1 polymer ?
#
loop_
_entity_poly.entity_id
_entity_poly.type
_entity_poly.pdbx_seq_one_letter_code
_entity_poly.pdbx_strand_id
1 'polypeptide(L)'
;MATVAPETTEAAVIPAVGEGQVAGRTPRQLFWARFKKDRAAFIGLGLAILLILAAIAAPLFARITGHDPSELFQRDMTDEFGLPKGPNKDFWFGADSNGRDVFVRTIYGARTSILVAFGATALAVVVGVVLGIAAGYFGGKIDTVISRTMD
;
A
#
# COMPACT_ATOMS: atom_id res chain seq x y z
N MET A 1 28.10 -78.14 1.61
CA MET A 1 29.37 -77.44 1.81
C MET A 1 29.50 -76.41 0.69
N ALA A 2 29.00 -75.20 0.93
CA ALA A 2 29.13 -74.07 0.00
C ALA A 2 29.53 -72.86 0.86
N THR A 3 30.83 -72.62 0.95
CA THR A 3 31.44 -71.45 1.58
C THR A 3 31.18 -70.24 0.70
N VAL A 4 30.28 -69.35 1.13
CA VAL A 4 30.06 -68.04 0.52
C VAL A 4 31.10 -67.09 1.11
N ALA A 5 31.96 -66.56 0.24
CA ALA A 5 32.97 -65.57 0.59
C ALA A 5 32.32 -64.25 1.05
N PRO A 6 32.96 -63.46 1.94
CA PRO A 6 32.43 -62.18 2.37
C PRO A 6 32.49 -61.17 1.22
N GLU A 7 31.34 -60.70 0.75
CA GLU A 7 31.27 -59.54 -0.15
C GLU A 7 31.78 -58.32 0.60
N THR A 8 32.92 -57.79 0.16
CA THR A 8 33.44 -56.49 0.60
C THR A 8 32.43 -55.43 0.19
N THR A 9 31.65 -54.96 1.16
CA THR A 9 30.79 -53.79 1.01
C THR A 9 31.68 -52.58 0.81
N GLU A 10 31.93 -52.24 -0.45
CA GLU A 10 32.58 -50.99 -0.84
C GLU A 10 31.69 -49.86 -0.34
N ALA A 11 32.13 -49.21 0.74
CA ALA A 11 31.43 -48.10 1.34
C ALA A 11 31.35 -46.99 0.27
N ALA A 12 30.15 -46.80 -0.28
CA ALA A 12 29.85 -45.70 -1.17
C ALA A 12 30.24 -44.40 -0.47
N VAL A 13 31.33 -43.79 -0.92
CA VAL A 13 31.79 -42.49 -0.47
C VAL A 13 30.72 -41.49 -0.89
N ILE A 14 29.87 -41.11 0.06
CA ILE A 14 28.92 -40.02 -0.12
C ILE A 14 29.77 -38.78 -0.40
N PRO A 15 29.65 -38.14 -1.59
CA PRO A 15 30.39 -36.92 -1.86
C PRO A 15 30.00 -35.92 -0.77
N ALA A 16 31.00 -35.41 -0.05
CA ALA A 16 30.80 -34.38 0.96
C ALA A 16 30.00 -33.24 0.30
N VAL A 17 28.74 -33.11 0.69
CA VAL A 17 27.89 -31.99 0.31
C VAL A 17 28.63 -30.77 0.83
N GLY A 18 29.28 -30.04 -0.09
CA GLY A 18 30.08 -28.89 0.25
C GLY A 18 29.28 -28.00 1.19
N GLU A 19 29.90 -27.63 2.30
CA GLU A 19 29.40 -26.67 3.28
C GLU A 19 29.33 -25.29 2.61
N GLY A 20 28.44 -25.14 1.64
CA GLY A 20 27.97 -23.85 1.18
C GLY A 20 27.27 -23.25 2.37
N GLN A 21 27.99 -22.39 3.10
CA GLN A 21 27.52 -21.64 4.26
C GLN A 21 26.06 -21.24 4.04
N VAL A 22 25.15 -21.92 4.73
CA VAL A 22 23.76 -21.48 4.82
C VAL A 22 23.80 -20.26 5.72
N ALA A 23 24.16 -19.12 5.12
CA ALA A 23 24.21 -17.85 5.79
C ALA A 23 22.78 -17.57 6.27
N GLY A 24 22.57 -17.68 7.59
CA GLY A 24 21.32 -17.32 8.23
C GLY A 24 21.04 -15.84 7.98
N ARG A 25 20.35 -15.54 6.88
CA ARG A 25 19.95 -14.17 6.56
C ARG A 25 18.83 -13.77 7.51
N THR A 26 18.92 -12.58 8.08
CA THR A 26 17.88 -12.08 8.97
C THR A 26 16.56 -11.91 8.19
N PRO A 27 15.40 -12.04 8.85
CA PRO A 27 14.10 -11.83 8.20
C PRO A 27 14.01 -10.51 7.44
N ARG A 28 14.64 -9.45 7.97
CA ARG A 28 14.74 -8.13 7.32
C ARG A 28 15.56 -8.18 6.02
N GLN A 29 16.68 -8.88 6.00
CA GLN A 29 17.51 -9.03 4.80
C GLN A 29 16.79 -9.83 3.71
N LEU A 30 16.05 -10.89 4.07
CA LEU A 30 15.25 -11.68 3.13
C LEU A 30 14.09 -10.85 2.55
N PHE A 31 13.38 -10.09 3.40
CA PHE A 31 12.32 -9.18 2.97
C PHE A 31 12.86 -8.13 1.99
N TRP A 32 13.94 -7.44 2.34
CA TRP A 32 14.53 -6.40 1.48
C TRP A 32 15.06 -6.96 0.14
N ALA A 33 15.64 -8.16 0.14
CA ALA A 33 16.10 -8.82 -1.07
C ALA A 33 14.93 -9.21 -2.00
N ARG A 34 13.80 -9.62 -1.43
CA ARG A 34 12.59 -10.00 -2.18
C ARG A 34 11.82 -8.78 -2.68
N PHE A 35 11.66 -7.78 -1.82
CA PHE A 35 11.01 -6.51 -2.16
C PHE A 35 11.72 -5.83 -3.34
N LYS A 36 13.07 -5.75 -3.34
CA LYS A 36 13.87 -5.17 -4.44
C LYS A 36 13.74 -5.89 -5.78
N LYS A 37 13.33 -7.16 -5.78
CA LYS A 37 13.09 -7.92 -7.01
C LYS A 37 11.67 -7.74 -7.54
N ASP A 38 10.73 -7.29 -6.70
CA ASP A 38 9.33 -7.12 -7.08
C ASP A 38 9.10 -5.70 -7.64
N ARG A 39 9.05 -5.61 -8.96
CA ARG A 39 8.80 -4.35 -9.67
C ARG A 39 7.40 -3.79 -9.36
N ALA A 40 6.41 -4.65 -9.16
CA ALA A 40 5.05 -4.22 -8.88
C ALA A 40 4.97 -3.59 -7.48
N ALA A 41 5.62 -4.20 -6.49
CA ALA A 41 5.71 -3.66 -5.14
C ALA A 41 6.42 -2.29 -5.11
N PHE A 42 7.49 -2.12 -5.90
CA PHE A 42 8.18 -0.84 -6.03
C PHE A 42 7.35 0.24 -6.71
N ILE A 43 6.62 -0.08 -7.78
CA ILE A 43 5.74 0.87 -8.46
C ILE A 43 4.61 1.30 -7.51
N GLY A 44 3.98 0.35 -6.82
CA GLY A 44 2.94 0.64 -5.83
C GLY A 44 3.44 1.54 -4.71
N LEU A 45 4.62 1.26 -4.16
CA LEU A 45 5.24 2.08 -3.13
C LEU A 45 5.56 3.49 -3.66
N GLY A 46 6.10 3.60 -4.87
CA GLY A 46 6.40 4.90 -5.49
C GLY A 46 5.14 5.74 -5.68
N LEU A 47 4.06 5.14 -6.19
CA LEU A 47 2.77 5.82 -6.36
C LEU A 47 2.18 6.25 -5.01
N ALA A 48 2.22 5.39 -3.99
CA ALA A 48 1.74 5.73 -2.65
C ALA A 48 2.51 6.92 -2.06
N ILE A 49 3.84 6.91 -2.15
CA ILE A 49 4.68 8.04 -1.69
C ILE A 49 4.33 9.31 -2.46
N LEU A 50 4.19 9.25 -3.78
CA LEU A 50 3.81 10.39 -4.60
C LEU A 50 2.48 11.02 -4.14
N LEU A 51 1.45 10.19 -3.91
CA LEU A 51 0.14 10.65 -3.45
C LEU A 51 0.21 11.25 -2.04
N ILE A 52 0.98 10.65 -1.12
CA ILE A 52 1.21 11.17 0.22
C ILE A 52 1.89 12.55 0.16
N LEU A 53 2.92 12.69 -0.65
CA LEU A 53 3.62 13.96 -0.81
C LEU A 53 2.70 15.04 -1.41
N ALA A 54 1.91 14.69 -2.44
CA ALA A 54 0.93 15.61 -3.03
C ALA A 54 -0.11 16.08 -2.00
N ALA A 55 -0.63 15.16 -1.18
CA ALA A 55 -1.58 15.45 -0.12
C ALA A 55 -1.00 16.33 1.01
N ILE A 56 0.24 16.08 1.44
CA ILE A 56 0.93 16.91 2.45
C ILE A 56 1.22 18.30 1.88
N ALA A 57 1.53 18.39 0.59
CA ALA A 57 1.76 19.65 -0.12
C ALA A 57 0.45 20.41 -0.44
N ALA A 58 -0.73 19.89 -0.12
CA ALA A 58 -2.02 20.56 -0.35
C ALA A 58 -2.08 22.05 0.10
N PRO A 59 -1.71 22.42 1.34
CA PRO A 59 -1.69 23.82 1.76
C PRO A 59 -0.64 24.66 1.01
N LEU A 60 0.44 24.04 0.51
CA LEU A 60 1.42 24.73 -0.33
C LEU A 60 0.81 25.02 -1.71
N PHE A 61 0.10 24.07 -2.31
CA PHE A 61 -0.58 24.26 -3.59
C PHE A 61 -1.65 25.35 -3.51
N ALA A 62 -2.48 25.38 -2.46
CA ALA A 62 -3.43 26.48 -2.26
C ALA A 62 -2.74 27.86 -2.08
N ARG A 63 -1.55 27.91 -1.46
CA ARG A 63 -0.78 29.16 -1.36
C ARG A 63 -0.18 29.59 -2.70
N ILE A 64 0.22 28.64 -3.55
CA ILE A 64 0.80 28.91 -4.87
C ILE A 64 -0.29 29.40 -5.83
N THR A 65 -1.47 28.77 -5.81
CA THR A 65 -2.60 29.20 -6.65
C THR A 65 -3.35 30.40 -6.07
N GLY A 66 -3.20 30.68 -4.77
CA GLY A 66 -3.91 31.75 -4.08
C GLY A 66 -5.40 31.47 -3.90
N HIS A 67 -5.85 30.25 -4.16
CA HIS A 67 -7.26 29.86 -4.09
C HIS A 67 -7.51 28.99 -2.83
N ASP A 68 -8.47 29.37 -2.01
CA ASP A 68 -8.93 28.51 -0.92
C ASP A 68 -9.86 27.39 -1.45
N PRO A 69 -9.81 26.15 -0.90
CA PRO A 69 -10.63 25.03 -1.38
C PRO A 69 -12.15 25.27 -1.31
N SER A 70 -12.58 26.23 -0.49
CA SER A 70 -13.98 26.57 -0.27
C SER A 70 -14.39 27.90 -0.89
N GLU A 71 -13.45 28.63 -1.49
CA GLU A 71 -13.70 29.92 -2.12
C GLU A 71 -14.48 29.80 -3.42
N LEU A 72 -15.34 30.78 -3.66
CA LEU A 72 -16.30 30.80 -4.75
C LEU A 72 -15.92 31.90 -5.74
N PHE A 73 -15.38 31.53 -6.90
CA PHE A 73 -15.02 32.46 -7.96
C PHE A 73 -16.13 32.55 -9.02
N GLN A 74 -17.39 32.70 -8.59
CA GLN A 74 -18.54 32.70 -9.51
C GLN A 74 -18.46 33.81 -10.58
N ARG A 75 -17.95 35.00 -10.23
CA ARG A 75 -17.86 36.10 -11.21
C ARG A 75 -16.76 35.87 -12.26
N ASP A 76 -15.68 35.22 -11.85
CA ASP A 76 -14.49 35.04 -12.69
C ASP A 76 -14.57 33.74 -13.50
N MET A 77 -15.18 32.70 -12.94
CA MET A 77 -15.21 31.35 -13.48
C MET A 77 -16.59 30.86 -13.93
N THR A 78 -17.59 31.73 -13.90
CA THR A 78 -18.91 31.43 -14.47
C THR A 78 -19.25 32.45 -15.54
N ASP A 79 -19.74 31.98 -16.68
CA ASP A 79 -20.23 32.86 -17.76
C ASP A 79 -21.62 33.43 -17.41
N GLU A 80 -22.13 34.37 -18.21
CA GLU A 80 -23.43 35.04 -18.01
C GLU A 80 -24.61 34.04 -17.84
N PHE A 81 -24.48 32.85 -18.42
CA PHE A 81 -25.46 31.75 -18.34
C PHE A 81 -25.27 30.79 -17.16
N GLY A 82 -24.35 31.06 -16.23
CA GLY A 82 -24.11 30.15 -15.11
C GLY A 82 -23.20 28.96 -15.46
N LEU A 83 -22.54 28.96 -16.63
CA LEU A 83 -21.71 27.85 -17.08
C LEU A 83 -20.26 27.97 -16.58
N PRO A 84 -19.65 26.88 -16.08
CA PRO A 84 -18.27 26.90 -15.61
C PRO A 84 -17.28 27.10 -16.76
N LYS A 85 -16.31 27.98 -16.56
CA LYS A 85 -15.20 28.18 -17.49
C LYS A 85 -14.20 27.03 -17.39
N GLY A 86 -13.68 26.61 -18.54
CA GLY A 86 -12.69 25.54 -18.65
C GLY A 86 -11.30 25.92 -18.10
N PRO A 87 -10.33 25.00 -18.21
CA PRO A 87 -8.97 25.19 -17.70
C PRO A 87 -8.30 26.47 -18.19
N ASN A 88 -7.65 27.19 -17.28
CA ASN A 88 -6.88 28.40 -17.57
C ASN A 88 -5.64 28.50 -16.67
N LYS A 89 -4.86 29.59 -16.80
CA LYS A 89 -3.59 29.77 -16.07
C LYS A 89 -3.77 29.85 -14.55
N ASP A 90 -4.91 30.39 -14.11
CA ASP A 90 -5.24 30.55 -12.70
C ASP A 90 -5.97 29.30 -12.17
N PHE A 91 -6.80 28.66 -13.01
CA PHE A 91 -7.57 27.44 -12.69
C PHE A 91 -7.10 26.28 -13.55
N TRP A 92 -6.08 25.55 -13.07
CA TRP A 92 -5.40 24.52 -13.87
C TRP A 92 -6.32 23.40 -14.36
N PHE A 93 -7.32 23.03 -13.55
CA PHE A 93 -8.35 22.03 -13.91
C PHE A 93 -9.71 22.66 -14.22
N GLY A 94 -9.78 24.00 -14.29
CA GLY A 94 -11.02 24.75 -14.40
C GLY A 94 -11.77 24.86 -13.08
N ALA A 95 -13.01 25.35 -13.17
CA ALA A 95 -13.89 25.51 -12.01
C ALA A 95 -15.13 24.61 -12.11
N ASP A 96 -15.74 24.31 -10.96
CA ASP A 96 -17.06 23.67 -10.93
C ASP A 96 -18.19 24.67 -11.22
N SER A 97 -19.44 24.19 -11.27
CA SER A 97 -20.62 25.04 -11.53
C SER A 97 -20.84 26.16 -10.51
N ASN A 98 -20.16 26.11 -9.35
CA ASN A 98 -20.19 27.15 -8.34
C ASN A 98 -18.95 28.06 -8.40
N GLY A 99 -18.09 27.91 -9.42
CA GLY A 99 -16.87 28.67 -9.56
C GLY A 99 -15.75 28.24 -8.59
N ARG A 100 -15.79 27.02 -8.05
CA ARG A 100 -14.72 26.54 -7.14
C ARG A 100 -13.58 25.92 -7.93
N ASP A 101 -12.35 26.16 -7.51
CA ASP A 101 -11.16 25.56 -8.13
C ASP A 101 -11.13 24.03 -7.94
N VAL A 102 -11.24 23.30 -9.06
CA VAL A 102 -11.25 21.83 -9.08
C VAL A 102 -9.88 21.24 -8.74
N PHE A 103 -8.78 21.91 -9.12
CA PHE A 103 -7.43 21.42 -8.85
C PHE A 103 -7.14 21.44 -7.35
N VAL A 104 -7.32 22.59 -6.70
CA VAL A 104 -7.10 22.74 -5.26
C VAL A 104 -8.00 21.79 -4.48
N ARG A 105 -9.27 21.67 -4.87
CA ARG A 105 -10.22 20.76 -4.22
C ARG A 105 -9.84 19.29 -4.36
N THR A 106 -9.28 18.90 -5.50
CA THR A 106 -8.79 17.53 -5.73
C THR A 106 -7.60 17.21 -4.83
N ILE A 107 -6.63 18.12 -4.72
CA ILE A 107 -5.44 17.93 -3.86
C ILE A 107 -5.82 17.91 -2.37
N TYR A 108 -6.74 18.77 -1.94
CA TYR A 108 -7.30 18.72 -0.58
C TYR A 108 -8.13 17.45 -0.35
N GLY A 109 -8.86 16.97 -1.35
CA GLY A 109 -9.54 15.69 -1.32
C GLY A 109 -8.57 14.53 -1.09
N ALA A 110 -7.43 14.52 -1.79
CA ALA A 110 -6.37 13.52 -1.59
C ALA A 110 -5.86 13.52 -0.14
N ARG A 111 -5.68 14.69 0.48
CA ARG A 111 -5.31 14.80 1.91
C ARG A 111 -6.33 14.15 2.83
N THR A 112 -7.62 14.44 2.64
CA THR A 112 -8.68 13.83 3.44
C THR A 112 -8.74 12.32 3.24
N SER A 113 -8.63 11.84 2.00
CA SER A 113 -8.63 10.40 1.69
C SER A 113 -7.50 9.65 2.39
N ILE A 114 -6.30 10.23 2.50
CA ILE A 114 -5.18 9.60 3.21
C ILE A 114 -5.43 9.51 4.71
N LEU A 115 -6.01 10.56 5.32
CA LEU A 115 -6.39 10.54 6.73
C LEU A 115 -7.41 9.43 7.01
N VAL A 116 -8.44 9.33 6.15
CA VAL A 116 -9.47 8.29 6.28
C VAL A 116 -8.87 6.90 6.05
N ALA A 117 -8.01 6.73 5.04
CA ALA A 117 -7.36 5.44 4.75
C ALA A 117 -6.51 4.95 5.92
N PHE A 118 -5.74 5.85 6.54
CA PHE A 118 -4.94 5.53 7.72
C PHE A 118 -5.83 5.17 8.92
N GLY A 119 -6.86 5.96 9.20
CA GLY A 119 -7.81 5.69 10.29
C GLY A 119 -8.56 4.37 10.12
N ALA A 120 -9.06 4.10 8.90
CA ALA A 120 -9.74 2.86 8.57
C ALA A 120 -8.81 1.64 8.69
N THR A 121 -7.55 1.77 8.25
CA THR A 121 -6.56 0.70 8.37
C THR A 121 -6.19 0.44 9.82
N ALA A 122 -6.00 1.48 10.64
CA ALA A 122 -5.74 1.33 12.06
C ALA A 122 -6.89 0.59 12.77
N LEU A 123 -8.14 0.96 12.46
CA LEU A 123 -9.32 0.27 13.00
C LEU A 123 -9.39 -1.18 12.53
N ALA A 124 -9.17 -1.43 11.24
CA ALA A 124 -9.15 -2.77 10.68
C ALA A 124 -8.07 -3.65 11.32
N VAL A 125 -6.88 -3.10 11.59
CA VAL A 125 -5.81 -3.81 12.31
C VAL A 125 -6.23 -4.14 13.74
N VAL A 126 -6.84 -3.20 14.47
CA VAL A 126 -7.33 -3.47 15.84
C VAL A 126 -8.36 -4.60 15.84
N VAL A 127 -9.37 -4.51 14.98
CA VAL A 127 -10.41 -5.54 14.87
C VAL A 127 -9.81 -6.88 14.43
N GLY A 128 -8.94 -6.88 13.42
CA GLY A 128 -8.27 -8.07 12.91
C GLY A 128 -7.37 -8.74 13.96
N VAL A 129 -6.65 -7.96 14.77
CA VAL A 129 -5.83 -8.48 15.87
C VAL A 129 -6.71 -9.08 16.96
N VAL A 130 -7.82 -8.43 17.34
CA VAL A 130 -8.75 -8.98 18.35
C VAL A 130 -9.35 -10.30 17.86
N LEU A 131 -9.84 -10.35 16.62
CA LEU A 131 -10.39 -11.57 16.04
C LEU A 131 -9.33 -12.65 15.87
N GLY A 132 -8.11 -12.29 15.46
CA GLY A 132 -7.00 -13.22 15.33
C GLY A 132 -6.57 -13.83 16.66
N ILE A 133 -6.52 -13.03 17.73
CA ILE A 133 -6.24 -13.53 19.09
C ILE A 133 -7.39 -14.43 19.56
N ALA A 134 -8.64 -14.05 19.33
CA ALA A 134 -9.79 -14.87 19.71
C ALA A 134 -9.78 -16.24 19.00
N ALA A 135 -9.51 -16.26 17.69
CA ALA A 135 -9.36 -17.49 16.91
C ALA A 135 -8.21 -18.35 17.46
N GLY A 136 -7.03 -17.76 17.69
CA GLY A 136 -5.85 -18.45 18.17
C GLY A 136 -5.94 -18.95 19.62
N TYR A 137 -6.67 -18.25 20.49
CA TYR A 137 -6.81 -18.61 21.91
C TYR A 137 -7.90 -19.67 22.16
N PHE A 138 -9.10 -19.48 21.59
CA PHE A 138 -10.20 -20.40 21.84
C PHE A 138 -10.17 -21.64 20.94
N GLY A 139 -9.60 -21.54 19.73
CA GLY A 139 -9.54 -22.63 18.77
C GLY A 139 -10.90 -23.23 18.40
N GLY A 140 -10.88 -24.33 17.65
CA GLY A 140 -12.07 -25.14 17.35
C GLY A 140 -13.14 -24.39 16.54
N LYS A 141 -14.37 -24.32 17.08
CA LYS A 141 -15.54 -23.77 16.36
C LYS A 141 -15.43 -22.27 16.07
N ILE A 142 -14.81 -21.50 16.97
CA ILE A 142 -14.66 -20.04 16.82
C ILE A 142 -13.65 -19.74 15.70
N ASP A 143 -12.53 -20.43 15.71
CA ASP A 143 -11.52 -20.36 14.64
C ASP A 143 -12.11 -20.77 13.28
N THR A 144 -12.93 -21.83 13.25
CA THR A 144 -13.59 -22.30 12.02
C THR A 144 -14.53 -21.23 11.45
N VAL A 145 -15.36 -20.60 12.28
CA VAL A 145 -16.29 -19.55 11.81
C VAL A 145 -15.54 -18.32 11.31
N ILE A 146 -14.50 -17.86 12.03
CA ILE A 146 -13.70 -16.70 11.65
C ILE A 146 -12.98 -16.97 10.33
N SER A 147 -12.25 -18.09 10.23
CA SER A 147 -11.52 -18.48 9.03
C SER A 147 -12.45 -18.65 7.82
N ARG A 148 -13.65 -19.21 8.01
CA ARG A 148 -14.64 -19.38 6.93
C ARG A 148 -15.27 -18.08 6.45
N THR A 149 -15.27 -17.05 7.30
CA THR A 149 -15.77 -15.72 6.92
C THR A 149 -14.70 -14.89 6.22
N MET A 150 -13.41 -15.26 6.37
CA MET A 150 -12.28 -14.58 5.74
C MET A 150 -11.88 -15.17 4.37
N ASP A 151 -12.16 -16.45 4.12
CA ASP A 151 -12.02 -17.12 2.80
C ASP A 151 -13.06 -16.61 1.80
#